data_AF-A0A202DGW4-F1
#
_entry.id   AF-A0A202DGW4-F1
#
_cell.length_a   1.000
_cell.length_b   1.000
_cell.length_c   1.000
_cell.angle_alpha   90.00
_cell.angle_beta   90.00
_cell.angle_gamma   90.00
#
_symmetry.space_group_name_H-M   'P 1'
#
loop_
_entity.id
_entity.type
_entity.pdbx_description
1 polymer ?
#
loop_
_entity_poly.entity_id
_entity_poly.type
_entity_poly.pdbx_seq_one_letter_code
_entity_poly.pdbx_strand_id
1 'polypeptide(L)'
;MRSFLTKYISTAVLGILGIIMIVPKVAAHFHPLPPLKTYSKPAPVEQPRYQPSATRSQRTASARANQTDAPAEKPQRKLKPAKPKVFCGVVKFKETSIYNRAGKHLETVQPGAIVDIKSELKSKGRELSLCKITKLDGTTIDPVLIKTSAIQKIPGTLDEKTPEERKMMRKMGSIMAKIDTLEKNAYEQSLKTNPHSEEYLKAKRKHKAYWRKVYDLRGKRDSATGDAQMQYEDELRSMKGEDIEIGRAFDQATRKFEEWNKINGPEQSAEMASLKKELAELSYNLMYKKAINEG
;
A
#
# COMPACT_ATOMS: atom_id res chain seq x y z
N MET A 1 -35.27 -34.32 10.69
CA MET A 1 -34.84 -33.38 9.62
C MET A 1 -34.33 -32.03 10.12
N ARG A 2 -34.76 -31.51 11.29
CA ARG A 2 -34.31 -30.19 11.80
C ARG A 2 -32.84 -30.10 12.25
N SER A 3 -32.15 -31.21 12.54
CA SER A 3 -30.73 -31.19 12.98
C SER A 3 -29.70 -31.19 11.84
N PHE A 4 -30.12 -31.51 10.62
CA PHE A 4 -29.22 -31.51 9.45
C PHE A 4 -29.01 -30.09 8.90
N LEU A 5 -30.06 -29.26 8.93
CA LEU A 5 -30.00 -27.88 8.41
C LEU A 5 -29.06 -26.99 9.24
N THR A 6 -29.03 -27.17 10.56
CA THR A 6 -28.18 -26.37 11.46
C THR A 6 -26.69 -26.69 11.30
N LYS A 7 -26.34 -27.95 11.03
CA LYS A 7 -24.95 -28.34 10.76
C LYS A 7 -24.47 -27.82 9.40
N TYR A 8 -25.34 -27.77 8.39
CA TYR A 8 -24.98 -27.30 7.05
C TYR A 8 -24.81 -25.78 6.96
N ILE A 9 -25.62 -25.01 7.71
CA ILE A 9 -25.50 -23.55 7.76
C ILE A 9 -24.22 -23.14 8.52
N SER A 10 -23.84 -23.85 9.58
CA SER A 10 -22.62 -23.57 10.35
C SER A 10 -21.33 -23.75 9.52
N THR A 11 -21.25 -24.82 8.72
CA THR A 11 -20.08 -25.06 7.85
C THR A 11 -20.03 -24.12 6.65
N ALA A 12 -21.17 -23.73 6.07
CA ALA A 12 -21.22 -22.79 4.96
C ALA A 12 -20.78 -21.36 5.36
N VAL A 13 -21.17 -20.89 6.55
CA VAL A 13 -20.80 -19.55 7.03
C VAL A 13 -19.30 -19.46 7.38
N LEU A 14 -18.72 -20.52 7.94
CA LEU A 14 -17.27 -20.59 8.20
C LEU A 14 -16.44 -20.66 6.91
N GLY A 15 -16.94 -21.34 5.86
CA GLY A 15 -16.28 -21.40 4.56
C GLY A 15 -16.25 -20.05 3.82
N ILE A 16 -17.34 -19.28 3.88
CA ILE A 16 -17.44 -17.98 3.17
C ILE A 16 -16.59 -16.89 3.86
N LEU A 17 -16.51 -16.89 5.19
CA LEU A 17 -15.62 -15.98 5.93
C LEU A 17 -14.12 -16.27 5.68
N GLY A 18 -13.75 -17.53 5.44
CA GLY A 18 -12.39 -17.91 5.06
C GLY A 18 -11.98 -17.40 3.68
N ILE A 19 -12.89 -17.41 2.70
CA ILE A 19 -12.61 -17.00 1.32
C ILE A 19 -12.46 -15.47 1.20
N ILE A 20 -13.22 -14.68 1.95
CA ILE A 20 -13.15 -13.20 1.90
C ILE A 20 -11.85 -12.66 2.51
N MET A 21 -11.20 -13.39 3.42
CA MET A 21 -9.96 -12.96 4.08
C MET A 21 -8.67 -13.32 3.32
N ILE A 22 -8.72 -14.22 2.33
CA ILE A 22 -7.51 -14.71 1.62
C ILE A 22 -7.23 -13.92 0.33
N VAL A 23 -8.22 -13.26 -0.27
CA VAL A 23 -8.08 -12.63 -1.59
C VAL A 23 -7.21 -11.34 -1.64
N PRO A 24 -7.00 -10.50 -0.59
CA PRO A 24 -6.18 -9.30 -0.77
C PRO A 24 -4.68 -9.44 -0.45
N LYS A 25 -4.19 -10.54 0.13
CA LYS A 25 -2.80 -10.57 0.64
C LYS A 25 -1.70 -10.89 -0.38
N VAL A 26 -2.00 -11.58 -1.49
CA VAL A 26 -1.00 -11.74 -2.57
C VAL A 26 -0.77 -10.41 -3.31
N ALA A 27 -1.73 -9.48 -3.28
CA ALA A 27 -1.56 -8.12 -3.79
C ALA A 27 -0.65 -7.24 -2.89
N ALA A 28 -0.35 -7.63 -1.65
CA ALA A 28 0.46 -6.83 -0.72
C ALA A 28 1.98 -6.89 -0.98
N HIS A 29 2.45 -7.78 -1.87
CA HIS A 29 3.81 -7.74 -2.41
C HIS A 29 3.92 -7.01 -3.75
N PHE A 30 2.80 -6.50 -4.26
CA PHE A 30 2.77 -5.57 -5.36
C PHE A 30 2.65 -4.18 -4.77
N HIS A 31 3.64 -3.32 -5.02
CA HIS A 31 3.37 -1.90 -4.97
C HIS A 31 2.26 -1.67 -6.02
N PRO A 32 1.04 -1.24 -5.64
CA PRO A 32 0.09 -0.80 -6.63
C PRO A 32 0.80 0.31 -7.40
N LEU A 33 0.98 0.11 -8.70
CA LEU A 33 1.44 1.18 -9.57
C LEU A 33 0.49 2.37 -9.31
N PRO A 34 1.01 3.59 -9.13
CA PRO A 34 0.13 4.74 -8.94
C PRO A 34 -0.90 4.73 -10.09
N PRO A 35 -2.20 4.94 -9.79
CA PRO A 35 -3.22 4.93 -10.82
C PRO A 35 -2.75 5.89 -11.92
N LEU A 36 -2.65 5.37 -13.15
CA LEU A 36 -2.45 6.23 -14.31
C LEU A 36 -3.57 7.25 -14.24
N LYS A 37 -3.22 8.53 -14.05
CA LYS A 37 -4.16 9.62 -14.29
C LYS A 37 -4.68 9.37 -15.70
N THR A 38 -5.95 9.00 -15.81
CA THR A 38 -6.64 8.97 -17.09
C THR A 38 -6.52 10.38 -17.62
N TYR A 39 -5.66 10.55 -18.64
CA TYR A 39 -5.62 11.79 -19.39
C TYR A 39 -7.00 11.91 -20.03
N SER A 40 -7.84 12.79 -19.47
CA SER A 40 -9.04 13.26 -20.14
C SER A 40 -8.60 13.71 -21.53
N LYS A 41 -9.20 13.07 -22.53
CA LYS A 41 -9.05 13.39 -23.94
C LYS A 41 -9.13 14.91 -24.10
N PRO A 42 -8.06 15.61 -24.51
CA PRO A 42 -8.18 17.04 -24.77
C PRO A 42 -9.26 17.22 -25.83
N ALA A 43 -10.18 18.15 -25.57
CA ALA A 43 -11.20 18.54 -26.54
C ALA A 43 -10.52 18.89 -27.87
N PRO A 44 -11.16 18.58 -29.01
CA PRO A 44 -10.61 18.92 -30.32
C PRO A 44 -10.29 20.41 -30.36
N VAL A 45 -9.04 20.74 -30.66
CA VAL A 45 -8.58 22.11 -30.87
C VAL A 45 -9.25 22.62 -32.14
N GLU A 46 -10.31 23.41 -31.98
CA GLU A 46 -10.87 24.23 -33.05
C GLU A 46 -9.80 25.20 -33.53
N GLN A 47 -9.41 25.09 -34.80
CA GLN A 47 -8.56 26.06 -35.47
C GLN A 47 -9.31 27.42 -35.54
N PRO A 48 -8.67 28.55 -35.22
CA PRO A 48 -9.31 29.85 -35.34
C PRO A 48 -9.51 30.20 -36.83
N ARG A 49 -10.77 30.16 -37.26
CA ARG A 49 -11.21 30.70 -38.54
C ARG A 49 -11.30 32.22 -38.39
N TYR A 50 -10.44 32.95 -39.11
CA TYR A 50 -10.51 34.39 -39.26
C TYR A 50 -11.89 34.81 -39.82
N GLN A 51 -12.61 35.70 -39.13
CA GLN A 51 -13.68 36.51 -39.73
C GLN A 51 -13.56 37.97 -39.27
N PRO A 52 -13.76 38.94 -40.18
CA PRO A 52 -13.62 40.37 -39.89
C PRO A 52 -14.88 40.96 -39.24
N SER A 53 -14.62 42.03 -38.49
CA SER A 53 -15.53 42.82 -37.68
C SER A 53 -16.67 43.48 -38.48
N ALA A 54 -17.88 43.43 -37.93
CA ALA A 54 -18.94 44.40 -38.24
C ALA A 54 -19.70 44.81 -36.96
N THR A 55 -19.66 46.11 -36.71
CA THR A 55 -20.33 46.89 -35.67
C THR A 55 -21.86 46.87 -35.83
N ARG A 56 -22.64 46.62 -34.76
CA ARG A 56 -23.86 47.40 -34.47
C ARG A 56 -24.43 47.21 -33.06
N SER A 57 -24.65 48.36 -32.44
CA SER A 57 -25.35 48.68 -31.19
C SER A 57 -26.81 48.17 -31.12
N GLN A 58 -27.29 47.75 -29.94
CA GLN A 58 -28.43 48.40 -29.28
C GLN A 58 -28.69 47.89 -27.84
N ARG A 59 -28.99 48.88 -26.98
CA ARG A 59 -29.48 48.79 -25.60
C ARG A 59 -30.88 48.18 -25.54
N THR A 60 -31.19 47.47 -24.45
CA THR A 60 -32.39 47.74 -23.65
C THR A 60 -32.16 47.35 -22.19
N ALA A 61 -32.48 48.31 -21.32
CA ALA A 61 -32.49 48.16 -19.88
C ALA A 61 -33.70 47.33 -19.43
N SER A 62 -33.53 46.57 -18.36
CA SER A 62 -34.62 46.21 -17.46
C SER A 62 -34.07 46.03 -16.05
N ALA A 63 -34.42 47.01 -15.22
CA ALA A 63 -34.25 46.99 -13.79
C ALA A 63 -35.08 45.84 -13.19
N ARG A 64 -34.49 45.07 -12.28
CA ARG A 64 -35.26 44.25 -11.34
C ARG A 64 -34.57 44.20 -9.97
N ALA A 65 -35.23 44.92 -9.07
CA ALA A 65 -35.35 44.76 -7.63
C ALA A 65 -34.30 43.94 -6.87
N ASN A 66 -33.63 44.64 -5.96
CA ASN A 66 -32.95 44.14 -4.78
C ASN A 66 -33.85 43.20 -3.96
N GLN A 67 -33.37 41.99 -3.68
CA GLN A 67 -33.75 41.23 -2.51
C GLN A 67 -32.48 40.59 -1.94
N THR A 68 -31.90 41.27 -0.96
CA THR A 68 -30.72 40.83 -0.21
C THR A 68 -31.22 40.06 1.00
N ASP A 69 -31.52 38.78 0.80
CA ASP A 69 -31.69 37.85 1.92
C ASP A 69 -30.29 37.47 2.42
N ALA A 70 -29.92 38.04 3.57
CA ALA A 70 -28.71 37.70 4.29
C ALA A 70 -28.76 36.21 4.69
N PRO A 71 -27.80 35.38 4.26
CA PRO A 71 -27.72 33.99 4.71
C PRO A 71 -27.41 33.99 6.20
N ALA A 72 -28.31 33.42 7.01
CA ALA A 72 -28.05 33.14 8.42
C ALA A 72 -26.75 32.33 8.54
N GLU A 73 -25.73 32.99 9.08
CA GLU A 73 -24.39 32.46 9.27
C GLU A 73 -24.47 31.30 10.26
N LYS A 74 -24.39 30.07 9.73
CA LYS A 74 -24.37 28.86 10.57
C LYS A 74 -23.21 29.01 11.57
N PRO A 75 -23.44 28.81 12.87
CA PRO A 75 -22.39 28.95 13.88
C PRO A 75 -21.24 28.03 13.50
N GLN A 76 -20.10 28.63 13.12
CA GLN A 76 -18.86 27.92 12.86
C GLN A 76 -18.45 27.24 14.16
N ARG A 77 -18.81 25.97 14.28
CA ARG A 77 -18.42 25.08 15.37
C ARG A 77 -16.89 25.05 15.35
N LYS A 78 -16.25 25.76 16.29
CA LYS A 78 -14.80 25.78 16.48
C LYS A 78 -14.35 24.34 16.70
N LEU A 79 -13.93 23.67 15.62
CA LEU A 79 -13.35 22.35 15.66
C LEU A 79 -12.06 22.48 16.47
N LYS A 80 -12.04 21.91 17.69
CA LYS A 80 -10.80 21.78 18.45
C LYS A 80 -9.75 21.12 17.53
N PRO A 81 -8.52 21.67 17.44
CA PRO A 81 -7.50 21.09 16.59
C PRO A 81 -7.27 19.63 17.01
N ALA A 82 -7.39 18.72 16.05
CA ALA A 82 -7.13 17.31 16.29
C ALA A 82 -5.66 17.15 16.74
N LYS A 83 -5.44 16.54 17.90
CA LYS A 83 -4.09 16.24 18.38
C LYS A 83 -3.38 15.40 17.30
N PRO A 84 -2.08 15.65 17.02
CA PRO A 84 -1.33 14.87 16.06
C PRO A 84 -1.39 13.38 16.47
N LYS A 85 -1.71 12.51 15.51
CA LYS A 85 -1.76 11.07 15.77
C LYS A 85 -0.34 10.57 16.01
N VAL A 86 -0.02 10.25 17.26
CA VAL A 86 1.26 9.64 17.63
C VAL A 86 1.14 8.12 17.53
N PHE A 87 2.18 7.50 16.99
CA PHE A 87 2.26 6.05 16.81
C PHE A 87 3.57 5.52 17.36
N CYS A 88 3.49 4.38 18.04
CA CYS A 88 4.61 3.48 18.23
C CYS A 88 4.44 2.29 17.27
N GLY A 89 5.35 1.33 17.31
CA GLY A 89 5.21 0.14 16.49
C GLY A 89 6.21 -0.93 16.82
N VAL A 90 6.16 -1.99 16.01
CA VAL A 90 7.10 -3.10 16.10
C VAL A 90 7.63 -3.48 14.72
N VAL A 91 8.91 -3.87 14.67
CA VAL A 91 9.56 -4.38 13.46
C VAL A 91 9.01 -5.76 13.10
N LYS A 92 8.60 -5.94 11.83
CA LYS A 92 7.90 -7.15 11.33
C LYS A 92 8.81 -8.19 10.69
N PHE A 93 9.87 -7.77 10.01
CA PHE A 93 10.64 -8.65 9.13
C PHE A 93 12.03 -8.96 9.71
N LYS A 94 12.55 -10.16 9.41
CA LYS A 94 13.86 -10.64 9.88
C LYS A 94 15.03 -9.74 9.45
N GLU A 95 14.96 -9.21 8.23
CA GLU A 95 16.05 -8.45 7.60
C GLU A 95 15.67 -6.98 7.44
N THR A 96 15.31 -6.33 8.53
CA THR A 96 14.91 -4.92 8.48
C THR A 96 16.12 -4.01 8.64
N SER A 97 16.67 -3.51 7.53
CA SER A 97 17.75 -2.53 7.55
C SER A 97 17.30 -1.18 8.12
N ILE A 98 18.16 -0.59 8.94
CA ILE A 98 18.02 0.78 9.44
C ILE A 98 19.15 1.67 8.93
N TYR A 99 18.85 2.94 8.79
CA TYR A 99 19.74 3.93 8.17
C TYR A 99 19.86 5.15 9.08
N ASN A 100 20.96 5.90 8.97
CA ASN A 100 21.06 7.20 9.62
C ASN A 100 20.28 8.26 8.82
N ARG A 101 20.25 9.51 9.30
CA ARG A 101 19.59 10.63 8.59
C ARG A 101 20.19 10.93 7.21
N ALA A 102 21.47 10.63 7.00
CA ALA A 102 22.13 10.77 5.70
C ALA A 102 21.81 9.61 4.73
N GLY A 103 21.02 8.62 5.16
CA GLY A 103 20.69 7.45 4.35
C GLY A 103 21.78 6.38 4.31
N LYS A 104 22.85 6.51 5.11
CA LYS A 104 23.88 5.48 5.25
C LYS A 104 23.30 4.33 6.07
N HIS A 105 23.47 3.10 5.58
CA HIS A 105 23.11 1.89 6.31
C HIS A 105 23.86 1.83 7.64
N LEU A 106 23.14 1.56 8.72
CA LEU A 106 23.73 1.34 10.04
C LEU A 106 23.86 -0.15 10.30
N GLU A 107 22.73 -0.84 10.41
CA GLU A 107 22.66 -2.26 10.73
C GLU A 107 21.28 -2.84 10.38
N THR A 108 21.10 -4.13 10.65
CA THR A 108 19.82 -4.83 10.53
C THR A 108 19.21 -5.03 11.92
N VAL A 109 17.93 -4.71 12.06
CA VAL A 109 17.18 -4.85 13.30
C VAL A 109 16.33 -6.12 13.28
N GLN A 110 16.36 -6.86 14.39
CA GLN A 110 15.57 -8.07 14.57
C GLN A 110 14.06 -7.78 14.72
N PRO A 111 13.20 -8.72 14.28
CA PRO A 111 11.76 -8.58 14.43
C PRO A 111 11.38 -8.60 15.91
N GLY A 112 10.34 -7.84 16.26
CA GLY A 112 9.98 -7.63 17.66
C GLY A 112 10.65 -6.41 18.30
N ALA A 113 11.67 -5.81 17.69
CA ALA A 113 12.19 -4.53 18.16
C ALA A 113 11.09 -3.45 18.16
N ILE A 114 11.03 -2.66 19.23
CA ILE A 114 9.98 -1.66 19.41
C ILE A 114 10.47 -0.33 18.85
N VAL A 115 9.60 0.35 18.12
CA VAL A 115 9.90 1.64 17.51
C VAL A 115 8.96 2.70 18.03
N ASP A 116 9.52 3.87 18.32
CA ASP A 116 8.78 5.09 18.60
C ASP A 116 8.89 6.00 17.37
N ILE A 117 7.75 6.30 16.72
CA ILE A 117 7.72 6.98 15.42
C ILE A 117 7.59 8.48 15.65
N LYS A 118 8.68 9.21 15.38
CA LYS A 118 8.72 10.67 15.54
C LYS A 118 8.10 11.39 14.36
N SER A 119 8.37 10.94 13.14
CA SER A 119 7.81 11.51 11.91
C SER A 119 7.91 10.53 10.75
N GLU A 120 7.16 10.81 9.68
CA GLU A 120 7.19 10.06 8.44
C GLU A 120 7.71 10.95 7.30
N LEU A 121 8.61 10.39 6.50
CA LEU A 121 9.28 11.04 5.39
C LEU A 121 8.91 10.31 4.10
N LYS A 122 8.55 11.06 3.07
CA LYS A 122 8.34 10.53 1.72
C LYS A 122 9.53 10.94 0.86
N SER A 123 10.25 9.97 0.30
CA SER A 123 11.40 10.23 -0.58
C SER A 123 11.38 9.29 -1.78
N LYS A 124 11.33 9.85 -2.99
CA LYS A 124 11.44 9.12 -4.28
C LYS A 124 10.62 7.82 -4.33
N GLY A 125 9.36 7.88 -3.93
CA GLY A 125 8.45 6.72 -3.92
C GLY A 125 8.66 5.73 -2.77
N ARG A 126 9.50 6.05 -1.78
CA ARG A 126 9.68 5.27 -0.56
C ARG A 126 9.13 6.05 0.62
N GLU A 127 8.39 5.35 1.47
CA GLU A 127 7.94 5.86 2.76
C GLU A 127 8.91 5.36 3.83
N LEU A 128 9.54 6.31 4.51
CA LEU A 128 10.45 6.09 5.62
C LEU A 128 9.86 6.69 6.89
N SER A 129 10.13 6.07 8.03
CA SER A 129 9.81 6.60 9.35
C SER A 129 11.11 6.99 10.05
N LEU A 130 11.13 8.20 10.62
CA LEU A 130 12.17 8.63 11.55
C LEU A 130 11.77 8.16 12.94
N CYS A 131 12.57 7.26 13.51
CA CYS A 131 12.22 6.54 14.71
C CYS A 131 13.35 6.58 15.75
N LYS A 132 12.96 6.33 17.00
CA LYS A 132 13.82 5.80 18.06
C LYS A 132 13.51 4.31 18.18
N ILE A 133 14.53 3.45 18.12
CA ILE A 133 14.36 2.00 18.16
C ILE A 133 14.93 1.46 19.46
N THR A 134 14.14 0.65 20.17
CA THR A 134 14.58 -0.15 21.32
C THR A 134 14.70 -1.61 20.87
N LYS A 135 15.93 -2.12 20.84
CA LYS A 135 16.24 -3.50 20.49
C LYS A 135 15.81 -4.47 21.60
N LEU A 136 15.92 -5.76 21.30
CA LEU A 136 15.54 -6.84 22.23
C LEU A 136 16.47 -6.93 23.45
N ASP A 137 17.74 -6.55 23.28
CA ASP A 137 18.76 -6.45 24.34
C ASP A 137 18.59 -5.19 25.22
N GLY A 138 17.61 -4.33 24.91
CA GLY A 138 17.39 -3.05 25.60
C GLY A 138 18.19 -1.88 25.03
N THR A 139 19.13 -2.13 24.11
CA THR A 139 19.91 -1.09 23.46
C THR A 139 19.00 -0.19 22.65
N THR A 140 19.17 1.12 22.80
CA THR A 140 18.34 2.13 22.14
C THR A 140 19.15 2.91 21.12
N ILE A 141 18.60 3.12 19.92
CA ILE A 141 19.23 3.86 18.83
C ILE A 141 18.29 4.97 18.35
N ASP A 142 18.81 6.19 18.35
CA ASP A 142 18.07 7.40 17.98
C ASP A 142 19.06 8.45 17.46
N PRO A 143 18.81 9.12 16.32
CA PRO A 143 17.71 8.92 15.39
C PRO A 143 18.04 7.94 14.25
N VAL A 144 17.06 7.12 13.84
CA VAL A 144 17.20 6.19 12.70
C VAL A 144 16.04 6.27 11.72
N LEU A 145 16.33 5.99 10.46
CA LEU A 145 15.38 5.83 9.38
C LEU A 145 15.12 4.35 9.11
N ILE A 146 13.85 3.99 8.99
CA ILE A 146 13.39 2.63 8.71
C ILE A 146 12.26 2.70 7.69
N LYS A 147 12.11 1.68 6.84
CA LYS A 147 10.98 1.64 5.90
C LYS A 147 9.67 1.54 6.68
N THR A 148 8.72 2.43 6.40
CA THR A 148 7.40 2.44 7.06
C THR A 148 6.68 1.10 6.91
N SER A 149 6.84 0.45 5.74
CA SER A 149 6.26 -0.87 5.47
C SER A 149 6.85 -2.00 6.32
N ALA A 150 8.01 -1.82 6.96
CA ALA A 150 8.62 -2.80 7.86
C ALA A 150 8.10 -2.69 9.31
N ILE A 151 7.32 -1.65 9.61
CA ILE A 151 6.75 -1.41 10.94
C ILE A 151 5.27 -1.82 10.94
N GLN A 152 4.83 -2.47 12.01
CA GLN A 152 3.42 -2.54 12.39
C GLN A 152 3.11 -1.37 13.32
N LYS A 153 2.36 -0.38 12.81
CA LYS A 153 2.00 0.82 13.60
C LYS A 153 0.93 0.46 14.63
N ILE A 154 1.09 0.98 15.83
CA ILE A 154 0.17 0.86 16.96
C ILE A 154 -0.07 2.27 17.51
N PRO A 155 -1.33 2.69 17.73
CA PRO A 155 -1.64 4.00 18.28
C PRO A 155 -1.04 4.22 19.67
N GLY A 156 -0.61 5.46 19.93
CA GLY A 156 -0.05 5.91 21.21
C GLY A 156 1.47 6.06 21.20
N THR A 157 2.01 6.59 22.28
CA THR A 157 3.46 6.67 22.50
C THR A 157 3.99 5.38 23.13
N LEU A 158 5.31 5.16 23.11
CA LEU A 158 5.91 4.02 23.81
C LEU A 158 5.78 4.15 25.34
N ASP A 159 5.83 5.38 25.85
CA ASP A 159 5.77 5.66 27.28
C ASP A 159 4.40 5.35 27.89
N GLU A 160 3.33 5.46 27.10
CA GLU A 160 1.97 5.04 27.49
C GLU A 160 1.78 3.52 27.55
N LYS A 161 2.72 2.72 27.02
CA LYS A 161 2.58 1.26 26.95
C LYS A 161 3.14 0.59 28.19
N THR A 162 2.32 -0.26 28.81
CA THR A 162 2.72 -1.06 29.96
C THR A 162 3.80 -2.08 29.59
N PRO A 163 4.59 -2.59 30.56
CA PRO A 163 5.57 -3.64 30.29
C PRO A 163 4.97 -4.89 29.62
N GLU A 164 3.73 -5.24 29.98
CA GLU A 164 3.01 -6.37 29.37
C GLU A 164 2.64 -6.08 27.91
N GLU A 165 2.13 -4.88 27.61
CA GLU A 165 1.84 -4.48 26.23
C GLU A 165 3.12 -4.49 25.38
N ARG A 166 4.23 -3.99 25.92
CA ARG A 166 5.54 -4.04 25.24
C ARG A 166 5.99 -5.49 24.97
N LYS A 167 5.74 -6.42 25.90
CA LYS A 167 6.00 -7.86 25.70
C LYS A 167 5.10 -8.44 24.59
N MET A 168 3.81 -8.08 24.56
CA MET A 168 2.88 -8.49 23.50
C MET A 168 3.30 -7.93 22.14
N MET A 169 3.76 -6.67 22.07
CA MET A 169 4.29 -6.06 20.85
C MET A 169 5.49 -6.84 20.32
N ARG A 170 6.47 -7.17 21.17
CA ARG A 170 7.64 -7.99 20.79
C ARG A 170 7.21 -9.34 20.23
N LYS A 171 6.28 -10.01 20.91
CA LYS A 171 5.71 -11.29 20.49
C LYS A 171 5.02 -11.17 19.13
N MET A 172 4.24 -10.12 18.91
CA MET A 172 3.58 -9.82 17.65
C MET A 172 4.61 -9.71 16.50
N GLY A 173 5.68 -8.93 16.68
CA GLY A 173 6.74 -8.82 15.67
C GLY A 173 7.41 -10.16 15.34
N SER A 174 7.67 -10.99 16.35
CA SER A 174 8.23 -12.34 16.16
C SER A 174 7.29 -13.26 15.37
N ILE A 175 6.00 -13.28 15.69
CA ILE A 175 5.00 -14.08 14.96
C ILE A 175 4.88 -13.61 13.51
N MET A 176 4.85 -12.30 13.26
CA MET A 176 4.82 -11.76 11.90
C MET A 176 6.04 -12.19 11.08
N ALA A 177 7.23 -12.21 11.68
CA ALA A 177 8.45 -12.68 11.02
C ALA A 177 8.43 -14.18 10.71
N LYS A 178 7.83 -15.00 11.60
CA LYS A 178 7.65 -16.43 11.35
C LYS A 178 6.68 -16.67 10.20
N ILE A 179 5.54 -15.97 10.18
CA ILE A 179 4.56 -16.04 9.08
C ILE A 179 5.23 -15.64 7.76
N ASP A 180 5.97 -14.54 7.72
CA ASP A 180 6.71 -14.10 6.52
C ASP A 180 7.71 -15.17 6.03
N THR A 181 8.41 -15.84 6.96
CA THR A 181 9.32 -16.94 6.61
C THR A 181 8.58 -18.13 6.01
N LEU A 182 7.47 -18.55 6.63
CA LEU A 182 6.66 -19.67 6.14
C LEU A 182 6.03 -19.36 4.78
N GLU A 183 5.56 -18.13 4.57
CA GLU A 183 4.99 -17.69 3.29
C GLU A 183 6.06 -17.65 2.19
N LYS A 184 7.29 -17.21 2.49
CA LYS A 184 8.42 -17.27 1.56
C LYS A 184 8.80 -18.71 1.20
N ASN A 185 8.91 -19.59 2.20
CA ASN A 185 9.24 -20.99 1.96
C ASN A 185 8.17 -21.69 1.10
N ALA A 186 6.90 -21.44 1.39
CA ALA A 186 5.79 -21.95 0.58
C ALA A 186 5.87 -21.41 -0.85
N TYR A 187 6.13 -20.11 -1.04
CA TYR A 187 6.29 -19.53 -2.37
C TYR A 187 7.48 -20.14 -3.14
N GLU A 188 8.63 -20.32 -2.50
CA GLU A 188 9.80 -20.97 -3.10
C GLU A 188 9.51 -22.43 -3.48
N GLN A 189 8.76 -23.15 -2.66
CA GLN A 189 8.31 -24.51 -2.98
C GLN A 189 7.38 -24.49 -4.20
N SER A 190 6.40 -23.58 -4.26
CA SER A 190 5.56 -23.38 -5.44
C SER A 190 6.38 -23.08 -6.69
N LEU A 191 7.41 -22.25 -6.60
CA LEU A 191 8.28 -21.97 -7.75
C LEU A 191 9.00 -23.23 -8.24
N LYS A 192 9.40 -24.14 -7.34
CA LYS A 192 10.10 -25.39 -7.70
C LYS A 192 9.16 -26.44 -8.29
N THR A 193 7.93 -26.54 -7.79
CA THR A 193 7.00 -27.62 -8.18
C THR A 193 6.05 -27.24 -9.31
N ASN A 194 5.74 -25.95 -9.47
CA ASN A 194 4.78 -25.50 -10.46
C ASN A 194 5.40 -25.49 -11.87
N PRO A 195 4.84 -26.23 -12.85
CA PRO A 195 5.37 -26.29 -14.22
C PRO A 195 5.26 -24.95 -14.97
N HIS A 196 4.40 -24.04 -14.53
CA HIS A 196 4.23 -22.70 -15.11
C HIS A 196 5.11 -21.63 -14.46
N SER A 197 5.97 -22.00 -13.50
CA SER A 197 6.82 -21.07 -12.75
C SER A 197 7.80 -20.30 -13.65
N GLU A 198 8.43 -20.98 -14.62
CA GLU A 198 9.39 -20.34 -15.52
C GLU A 198 8.72 -19.32 -16.45
N GLU A 199 7.57 -19.69 -17.04
CA GLU A 199 6.76 -18.80 -17.89
C GLU A 199 6.35 -17.54 -17.10
N TYR A 200 5.84 -17.73 -15.88
CA TYR A 200 5.49 -16.65 -14.96
C TYR A 200 6.69 -15.75 -14.65
N LEU A 201 7.84 -16.31 -14.26
CA LEU A 201 9.04 -15.52 -13.92
C LEU A 201 9.57 -14.75 -15.13
N LYS A 202 9.54 -15.35 -16.32
CA LYS A 202 9.94 -14.70 -17.57
C LYS A 202 9.01 -13.52 -17.89
N ALA A 203 7.70 -13.72 -17.81
CA ALA A 203 6.71 -12.66 -18.06
C ALA A 203 6.83 -11.54 -17.02
N LYS A 204 7.01 -11.88 -15.73
CA LYS A 204 7.26 -10.92 -14.64
C LYS A 204 8.49 -10.06 -14.88
N ARG A 205 9.61 -10.67 -15.31
CA ARG A 205 10.84 -9.94 -15.65
C ARG A 205 10.63 -8.98 -16.83
N LYS A 206 9.95 -9.43 -17.90
CA LYS A 206 9.61 -8.59 -19.05
C LYS A 206 8.73 -7.41 -18.66
N HIS A 207 7.65 -7.66 -17.93
CA HIS A 207 6.74 -6.61 -17.44
C HIS A 207 7.46 -5.58 -16.57
N LYS A 208 8.32 -6.02 -15.64
CA LYS A 208 9.13 -5.13 -14.81
C LYS A 208 10.13 -4.30 -15.63
N ALA A 209 10.79 -4.91 -16.62
CA ALA A 209 11.75 -4.22 -17.47
C ALA A 209 11.07 -3.15 -18.35
N TYR A 210 9.90 -3.46 -18.90
CA TYR A 210 9.08 -2.52 -19.65
C TYR A 210 8.73 -1.28 -18.82
N TRP A 211 8.16 -1.47 -17.63
CA TRP A 211 7.80 -0.33 -16.77
C TRP A 211 8.99 0.48 -16.29
N ARG A 212 10.14 -0.17 -16.04
CA ARG A 212 11.39 0.57 -15.76
C ARG A 212 11.75 1.49 -16.92
N LYS A 213 11.76 0.98 -18.15
CA LYS A 213 12.05 1.78 -19.36
C LYS A 213 11.06 2.95 -19.49
N VAL A 214 9.76 2.71 -19.26
CA VAL A 214 8.73 3.78 -19.28
C VAL A 214 9.02 4.85 -18.23
N TYR A 215 9.38 4.48 -17.00
CA TYR A 215 9.71 5.46 -15.96
C TYR A 215 10.98 6.24 -16.27
N ASP A 216 12.01 5.57 -16.79
CA ASP A 216 13.27 6.22 -17.17
C ASP A 216 13.02 7.22 -18.31
N LEU A 217 12.25 6.87 -19.33
CA LEU A 217 11.89 7.77 -20.43
C LEU A 217 11.03 8.95 -19.96
N ARG A 218 10.08 8.73 -19.05
CA ARG A 218 9.32 9.82 -18.44
C ARG A 218 10.22 10.79 -17.68
N GLY A 219 11.15 10.26 -16.87
CA GLY A 219 12.13 11.08 -16.16
C GLY A 219 13.02 11.90 -17.10
N LYS A 220 13.48 11.29 -18.20
CA LYS A 220 14.26 11.98 -19.25
C LYS A 220 13.44 13.06 -19.94
N ARG A 221 12.21 12.76 -20.37
CA ARG A 221 11.27 13.72 -20.97
C ARG A 221 11.02 14.91 -20.05
N ASP A 222 10.73 14.64 -18.78
CA ASP A 222 10.38 15.69 -17.80
C ASP A 222 11.59 16.60 -17.45
N SER A 223 12.80 16.13 -17.72
CA SER A 223 14.04 16.88 -17.50
C SER A 223 14.60 17.54 -18.77
N ALA A 224 14.08 17.15 -19.95
CA ALA A 224 14.54 17.64 -21.25
C ALA A 224 13.68 18.82 -21.74
N THR A 225 14.22 19.58 -22.69
CA THR A 225 13.54 20.71 -23.35
C THR A 225 13.73 20.63 -24.86
N GLY A 226 12.79 21.21 -25.63
CA GLY A 226 12.90 21.30 -27.09
C GLY A 226 12.89 19.93 -27.78
N ASP A 227 13.78 19.74 -28.76
CA ASP A 227 13.80 18.54 -29.61
C ASP A 227 14.01 17.24 -28.83
N ALA A 228 14.87 17.25 -27.81
CA ALA A 228 15.11 16.07 -26.97
C ALA A 228 13.85 15.64 -26.20
N GLN A 229 13.02 16.60 -25.77
CA GLN A 229 11.76 16.31 -25.10
C GLN A 229 10.78 15.62 -26.07
N MET A 230 10.70 16.11 -27.31
CA MET A 230 9.85 15.52 -28.36
C MET A 230 10.30 14.10 -28.71
N GLN A 231 11.60 13.85 -28.85
CA GLN A 231 12.16 12.51 -29.09
C GLN A 231 11.74 11.51 -28.00
N TYR A 232 11.88 11.87 -26.72
CA TYR A 232 11.45 11.00 -25.62
C TYR A 232 9.93 10.82 -25.57
N GLU A 233 9.15 11.81 -25.99
CA GLU A 233 7.70 11.67 -26.10
C GLU A 233 7.30 10.71 -27.23
N ASP A 234 7.96 10.77 -28.39
CA ASP A 234 7.71 9.87 -29.51
C ASP A 234 8.13 8.43 -29.18
N GLU A 235 9.25 8.23 -28.47
CA GLU A 235 9.61 6.91 -27.92
C GLU A 235 8.55 6.38 -26.93
N LEU A 236 8.01 7.23 -26.06
CA LEU A 236 6.92 6.84 -25.16
C LEU A 236 5.64 6.48 -25.94
N ARG A 237 5.37 7.16 -27.05
CA ARG A 237 4.24 6.85 -27.94
C ARG A 237 4.45 5.56 -28.70
N SER A 238 5.66 5.26 -29.17
CA SER A 238 5.96 4.02 -29.89
C SER A 238 5.83 2.79 -28.99
N MET A 239 6.05 2.94 -27.68
CA MET A 239 5.83 1.88 -26.68
C MET A 239 4.34 1.64 -26.37
N LYS A 240 3.43 2.52 -26.81
CA LYS A 240 1.99 2.35 -26.59
C LYS A 240 1.48 1.15 -27.39
N GLY A 241 0.86 0.18 -26.72
CA GLY A 241 0.46 -1.09 -27.32
C GLY A 241 1.33 -2.25 -26.84
N GLU A 242 2.64 -2.04 -26.69
CA GLU A 242 3.53 -3.03 -26.05
C GLU A 242 3.11 -3.27 -24.60
N ASP A 243 2.60 -2.25 -23.90
CA ASP A 243 2.03 -2.39 -22.54
C ASP A 243 0.87 -3.39 -22.50
N ILE A 244 0.01 -3.38 -23.52
CA ILE A 244 -1.14 -4.29 -23.61
C ILE A 244 -0.67 -5.71 -23.82
N GLU A 245 0.27 -5.93 -24.75
CA GLU A 245 0.80 -7.27 -25.04
C GLU A 245 1.57 -7.85 -23.86
N ILE A 246 2.49 -7.07 -23.29
CA ILE A 246 3.30 -7.49 -22.14
C ILE A 246 2.42 -7.69 -20.90
N GLY A 247 1.43 -6.82 -20.69
CA GLY A 247 0.44 -6.94 -19.62
C GLY A 247 -0.39 -8.21 -19.76
N ARG A 248 -0.98 -8.47 -20.94
CA ARG A 248 -1.75 -9.70 -21.20
C ARG A 248 -0.91 -10.96 -21.01
N ALA A 249 0.32 -10.99 -21.50
CA ALA A 249 1.21 -12.13 -21.33
C ALA A 249 1.54 -12.38 -19.85
N PHE A 250 1.78 -11.31 -19.08
CA PHE A 250 2.00 -11.41 -17.64
C PHE A 250 0.75 -11.90 -16.89
N ASP A 251 -0.43 -11.39 -17.21
CA ASP A 251 -1.69 -11.80 -16.61
C ASP A 251 -2.01 -13.27 -16.91
N GLN A 252 -1.85 -13.71 -18.16
CA GLN A 252 -2.07 -15.10 -18.56
C GLN A 252 -1.13 -16.06 -17.82
N ALA A 253 0.17 -15.73 -17.77
CA ALA A 253 1.14 -16.56 -17.05
C ALA A 253 0.87 -16.58 -15.54
N THR A 254 0.44 -15.46 -14.96
CA THR A 254 0.04 -15.36 -13.55
C THR A 254 -1.17 -16.24 -13.26
N ARG A 255 -2.21 -16.20 -14.11
CA ARG A 255 -3.40 -17.05 -13.96
C ARG A 255 -3.05 -18.53 -13.98
N LYS A 256 -2.27 -19.00 -14.97
CA LYS A 256 -1.82 -20.41 -15.03
C LYS A 256 -1.06 -20.82 -13.76
N PHE A 257 -0.14 -19.99 -13.31
CA PHE A 257 0.64 -20.24 -12.09
C PHE A 257 -0.26 -20.32 -10.86
N GLU A 258 -1.18 -19.38 -10.69
CA GLU A 258 -2.10 -19.32 -9.54
C GLU A 258 -3.15 -20.44 -9.57
N GLU A 259 -3.74 -20.75 -10.72
CA GLU A 259 -4.70 -21.85 -10.88
C GLU A 259 -4.07 -23.19 -10.53
N TRP A 260 -2.83 -23.43 -10.99
CA TRP A 260 -2.09 -24.62 -10.59
C TRP A 260 -1.82 -24.63 -9.08
N ASN A 261 -1.41 -23.50 -8.48
CA ASN A 261 -1.17 -23.42 -7.03
C ASN A 261 -2.45 -23.54 -6.18
N LYS A 262 -3.63 -23.21 -6.71
CA LYS A 262 -4.89 -23.43 -5.99
C LYS A 262 -5.20 -24.92 -5.81
N ILE A 263 -4.77 -25.76 -6.76
CA ILE A 263 -5.04 -27.20 -6.77
C ILE A 263 -3.86 -27.99 -6.19
N ASN A 264 -2.63 -27.61 -6.54
CA ASN A 264 -1.40 -28.36 -6.26
C ASN A 264 -0.39 -27.56 -5.42
N GLY A 265 -0.76 -26.36 -4.96
CA GLY A 265 0.12 -25.52 -4.16
C GLY A 265 0.45 -26.19 -2.82
N PRO A 266 1.51 -25.73 -2.16
CA PRO A 266 1.87 -26.22 -0.83
C PRO A 266 0.70 -25.97 0.11
N GLU A 267 0.30 -27.03 0.81
CA GLU A 267 -0.72 -26.93 1.84
C GLU A 267 -0.31 -25.87 2.87
N GLN A 268 -1.23 -24.99 3.27
CA GLN A 268 -0.95 -24.06 4.34
C GLN A 268 -0.67 -24.87 5.60
N SER A 269 0.56 -24.78 6.12
CA SER A 269 0.92 -25.53 7.32
C SER A 269 -0.05 -25.19 8.46
N ALA A 270 -0.47 -26.20 9.22
CA ALA A 270 -1.29 -26.00 10.41
C ALA A 270 -0.64 -24.99 11.39
N GLU A 271 0.70 -24.96 11.39
CA GLU A 271 1.50 -23.95 12.09
C GLU A 271 1.20 -22.53 11.61
N MET A 272 1.19 -22.26 10.30
CA MET A 272 0.89 -20.92 9.77
C MET A 272 -0.51 -20.46 10.14
N ALA A 273 -1.51 -21.35 10.07
CA ALA A 273 -2.88 -21.03 10.48
C ALA A 273 -2.98 -20.69 11.96
N SER A 274 -2.31 -21.46 12.82
CA SER A 274 -2.23 -21.22 14.27
C SER A 274 -1.55 -19.88 14.58
N LEU A 275 -0.43 -19.56 13.94
CA LEU A 275 0.27 -18.28 14.10
C LEU A 275 -0.58 -17.09 13.64
N LYS A 276 -1.35 -17.23 12.55
CA LYS A 276 -2.27 -16.19 12.07
C LYS A 276 -3.39 -15.93 13.07
N LYS A 277 -3.93 -16.98 13.69
CA LYS A 277 -4.93 -16.86 14.76
C LYS A 277 -4.35 -16.14 15.98
N GLU A 278 -3.18 -16.57 16.46
CA GLU A 278 -2.49 -15.95 17.59
C GLU A 278 -2.16 -14.47 17.33
N LEU A 279 -1.74 -14.14 16.10
CA LEU A 279 -1.49 -12.75 15.68
C LEU A 279 -2.76 -11.90 15.75
N ALA A 280 -3.90 -12.44 15.31
CA ALA A 280 -5.18 -11.73 15.35
C ALA A 280 -5.61 -11.44 16.80
N GLU A 281 -5.46 -12.42 17.71
CA GLU A 281 -5.74 -12.26 19.13
C GLU A 281 -4.83 -11.19 19.79
N LEU A 282 -3.53 -11.21 19.51
CA LEU A 282 -2.59 -10.20 20.00
C LEU A 282 -2.91 -8.80 19.48
N SER A 283 -3.21 -8.69 18.19
CA SER A 283 -3.59 -7.41 17.57
C SER A 283 -4.89 -6.87 18.18
N TYR A 284 -5.87 -7.74 18.45
CA TYR A 284 -7.11 -7.35 19.09
C TYR A 284 -6.87 -6.80 20.50
N ASN A 285 -6.09 -7.53 21.31
CA ASN A 285 -5.75 -7.12 22.68
C ASN A 285 -4.98 -5.78 22.73
N LEU A 286 -4.04 -5.55 21.81
CA LEU A 286 -3.25 -4.32 21.75
C LEU A 286 -4.03 -3.11 21.25
N MET A 287 -5.04 -3.29 20.39
CA MET A 287 -5.77 -2.18 19.76
C MET A 287 -7.08 -1.83 20.48
N TYR A 288 -7.81 -2.81 21.00
CA TYR A 288 -9.21 -2.60 21.42
C TYR A 288 -9.46 -2.76 22.91
N LYS A 289 -8.68 -3.57 23.64
CA LYS A 289 -8.97 -3.88 25.05
C LYS A 289 -8.88 -2.65 25.97
N LYS A 290 -8.05 -1.66 25.63
CA LYS A 290 -7.91 -0.42 26.41
C LYS A 290 -9.13 0.51 26.28
N ALA A 291 -9.81 0.48 25.14
CA ALA A 291 -10.98 1.32 24.90
C ALA A 291 -12.21 0.92 25.74
N ILE A 292 -12.25 -0.31 26.25
CA ILE A 292 -13.37 -0.84 27.04
C ILE A 292 -13.16 -0.62 28.55
N ASN A 293 -11.92 -0.56 29.02
CA ASN A 293 -11.63 -0.42 30.46
C ASN A 293 -11.55 1.04 30.94
N GLU A 294 -11.58 2.01 30.02
CA GLU A 294 -11.49 3.45 30.33
C GLU A 294 -12.82 4.20 30.10
N GLY A 295 -13.91 3.50 29.77
CA GLY A 295 -15.27 4.05 29.62
C GLY A 295 -16.20 3.54 30.70
#